data_AF-A0A0W7WX89-F1
#
_entry.id   AF-A0A0W7WX89-F1
#
_cell.length_a   1.000
_cell.length_b   1.000
_cell.length_c   1.000
_cell.angle_alpha   90.00
_cell.angle_beta   90.00
_cell.angle_gamma   90.00
#
_symmetry.space_group_name_H-M   'P 1'
#
loop_
_entity.id
_entity.type
_entity.pdbx_description
1 polymer ?
#
loop_
_entity_poly.entity_id
_entity_poly.type
_entity_poly.pdbx_seq_one_letter_code
_entity_poly.pdbx_strand_id
1 'polypeptide(L)'
;MGSLFEELEAREAAARGQVEELEVELADLAGRLDQARELLERLRIARETVADVMAEMSADAADVPEAEPETSAAGDGDEAASPYAGAQRRVVGVLTVPKWQPRMGVDVLPRVYRDIMEVIADAPGPVRAKQIVPRIGLPVEVGKIETTRVKLKRLVTRGWLDEDDPGLFTVARARTDTSPNSS
;
A
#
# COMPACT_ATOMS: atom_id res chain seq x y z
N MET A 1 -58.10 23.92 -8.12
CA MET A 1 -57.24 25.02 -7.67
C MET A 1 -57.21 24.92 -6.15
N GLY A 2 -56.26 24.15 -5.60
CA GLY A 2 -56.13 23.98 -4.15
C GLY A 2 -55.78 25.30 -3.48
N SER A 3 -56.12 25.42 -2.20
CA SER A 3 -55.80 26.61 -1.40
C SER A 3 -54.29 26.74 -1.24
N LEU A 4 -53.75 27.97 -1.19
CA LEU A 4 -52.33 28.23 -0.88
C LEU A 4 -51.87 27.52 0.41
N PHE A 5 -52.79 27.32 1.35
CA PHE A 5 -52.54 26.60 2.59
C PHE A 5 -52.29 25.10 2.36
N GLU A 6 -53.03 24.45 1.45
CA GLU A 6 -52.83 23.04 1.10
C GLU A 6 -51.49 22.83 0.39
N GLU A 7 -51.10 23.77 -0.49
CA GLU A 7 -49.79 23.74 -1.16
C GLU A 7 -48.63 23.91 -0.15
N LEU A 8 -48.80 24.76 0.85
CA LEU A 8 -47.82 24.99 1.90
C LEU A 8 -47.68 23.77 2.82
N GLU A 9 -48.79 23.17 3.25
CA GLU A 9 -48.81 21.92 4.01
C GLU A 9 -48.15 20.77 3.24
N ALA A 10 -48.43 20.64 1.94
CA ALA A 10 -47.79 19.63 1.09
C ALA A 10 -46.27 19.85 1.00
N ARG A 11 -45.84 21.10 0.88
CA ARG A 11 -44.41 21.45 0.84
C ARG A 11 -43.71 21.23 2.18
N GLU A 12 -44.39 21.51 3.28
CA GLU A 12 -43.87 21.23 4.62
C GLU A 12 -43.78 19.72 4.88
N ALA A 13 -44.79 18.94 4.50
CA ALA A 13 -44.74 17.49 4.57
C ALA A 13 -43.59 16.90 3.74
N ALA A 14 -43.38 17.41 2.52
CA ALA A 14 -42.24 16.99 1.69
C ALA A 14 -40.89 17.36 2.34
N ALA A 15 -40.77 18.54 2.93
CA ALA A 15 -39.56 18.96 3.63
C ALA A 15 -39.28 18.09 4.87
N ARG A 16 -40.32 17.75 5.66
CA ARG A 16 -40.17 16.83 6.80
C ARG A 16 -39.72 15.43 6.35
N GLY A 17 -40.31 14.90 5.28
CA GLY A 17 -39.87 13.62 4.71
C GLY A 17 -38.41 13.62 4.25
N GLN A 18 -37.95 14.71 3.63
CA GLN A 18 -36.53 14.86 3.26
C GLN A 18 -35.61 14.91 4.48
N VAL A 19 -36.03 15.56 5.57
CA VAL A 19 -35.26 15.59 6.83
C VAL A 19 -35.15 14.19 7.41
N GLU A 20 -36.26 13.45 7.50
CA GLU A 20 -36.27 12.07 8.02
C GLU A 20 -35.37 11.14 7.18
N GLU A 21 -35.42 11.25 5.86
CA GLU A 21 -34.54 10.49 4.94
C GLU A 21 -33.06 10.80 5.20
N LEU A 22 -32.71 12.09 5.29
CA LEU A 22 -31.33 12.52 5.58
C LEU A 22 -30.86 12.09 6.98
N GLU A 23 -31.74 12.06 7.98
CA GLU A 23 -31.42 11.56 9.32
C GLU A 23 -31.11 10.06 9.30
N VAL A 24 -31.85 9.28 8.50
CA VAL A 24 -31.57 7.84 8.30
C VAL A 24 -30.22 7.65 7.59
N GLU A 25 -29.94 8.43 6.55
CA GLU A 25 -28.65 8.38 5.86
C GLU A 25 -27.49 8.76 6.79
N LEU A 26 -27.67 9.79 7.62
CA LEU A 26 -26.67 10.20 8.60
C LEU A 26 -26.40 9.08 9.62
N ALA A 27 -27.45 8.41 10.10
CA ALA A 27 -27.30 7.28 11.01
C ALA A 27 -26.51 6.11 10.39
N ASP A 28 -26.78 5.77 9.12
CA ASP A 28 -25.99 4.75 8.40
C ASP A 28 -24.52 5.16 8.25
N LEU A 29 -24.27 6.40 7.81
CA LEU A 29 -22.92 6.92 7.64
C LEU A 29 -22.16 6.98 8.97
N ALA A 30 -22.82 7.38 10.06
CA ALA A 30 -22.25 7.37 11.40
C ALA A 30 -21.86 5.95 11.83
N GLY A 31 -22.74 4.96 11.60
CA GLY A 31 -22.45 3.56 11.88
C GLY A 31 -21.24 3.04 11.10
N ARG A 32 -21.15 3.37 9.80
CA ARG A 32 -20.01 3.01 8.95
C ARG A 32 -18.71 3.69 9.39
N LEU A 33 -18.79 4.94 9.85
CA LEU A 33 -17.65 5.69 10.36
C LEU A 33 -17.13 5.07 11.66
N ASP A 34 -18.01 4.66 12.56
CA ASP A 34 -17.62 4.03 13.83
C ASP A 34 -16.98 2.65 13.60
N GLN A 35 -17.51 1.85 12.67
CA GLN A 35 -16.85 0.60 12.25
C GLN A 35 -15.45 0.86 11.69
N ALA A 36 -15.28 1.89 10.85
CA ALA A 36 -13.98 2.24 10.30
C ALA A 36 -12.98 2.70 11.39
N ARG A 37 -13.46 3.48 12.38
CA ARG A 37 -12.65 3.89 13.54
C ARG A 37 -12.23 2.69 14.39
N GLU A 38 -13.14 1.76 14.66
CA GLU A 38 -12.82 0.55 15.42
C GLU A 38 -11.76 -0.31 14.70
N LEU A 39 -11.88 -0.47 13.39
CA LEU A 39 -10.85 -1.16 12.60
C LEU A 39 -9.48 -0.46 12.68
N LEU A 40 -9.46 0.87 12.65
CA LEU A 40 -8.22 1.64 12.81
C LEU A 40 -7.61 1.44 14.20
N GLU A 41 -8.41 1.49 15.26
CA GLU A 41 -7.93 1.24 16.63
C GLU A 41 -7.37 -0.18 16.79
N ARG A 42 -8.06 -1.20 16.25
CA ARG A 42 -7.55 -2.58 16.26
C ARG A 42 -6.20 -2.70 15.56
N LEU A 43 -6.04 -2.04 14.41
CA LEU A 43 -4.75 -2.03 13.68
C LEU A 43 -3.65 -1.27 14.43
N ARG A 44 -4.01 -0.18 15.13
CA ARG A 44 -3.08 0.56 15.98
C ARG A 44 -2.57 -0.32 17.12
N ILE A 45 -3.47 -1.00 17.83
CA ILE A 45 -3.12 -1.93 18.90
C ILE A 45 -2.23 -3.05 18.34
N ALA A 46 -2.61 -3.67 17.21
CA ALA A 46 -1.80 -4.73 16.61
C ALA A 46 -0.39 -4.25 16.20
N ARG A 47 -0.24 -2.99 15.80
CA ARG A 47 1.08 -2.42 15.48
C ARG A 47 1.91 -2.20 16.74
N GLU A 48 1.29 -1.75 17.82
CA GLU A 48 1.93 -1.57 19.13
C GLU A 48 2.44 -2.91 19.67
N THR A 49 1.59 -3.95 19.68
CA THR A 49 2.01 -5.28 20.12
C THR A 49 3.12 -5.88 19.27
N VAL A 50 3.11 -5.66 17.96
CA VAL A 50 4.22 -6.07 17.09
C VAL A 50 5.49 -5.29 17.40
N ALA A 51 5.39 -3.99 17.70
CA ALA A 51 6.55 -3.18 18.09
C ALA A 51 7.16 -3.66 19.41
N ASP A 52 6.33 -4.01 20.39
CA ASP A 52 6.76 -4.54 21.68
C ASP A 52 7.49 -5.88 21.53
N VAL A 53 6.92 -6.84 20.79
CA VAL A 53 7.58 -8.14 20.51
C VAL A 53 8.90 -7.93 19.77
N MET A 54 8.97 -7.00 18.81
CA MET A 54 10.21 -6.70 18.11
C MET A 54 11.26 -6.07 19.03
N ALA A 55 10.84 -5.23 19.99
CA ALA A 55 11.73 -4.66 21.00
C ALA A 55 12.27 -5.75 21.94
N GLU A 56 11.41 -6.66 22.42
CA GLU A 56 11.80 -7.81 23.23
C GLU A 56 12.82 -8.71 22.50
N MET A 57 12.54 -9.06 21.23
CA MET A 57 13.47 -9.85 20.42
C MET A 57 14.82 -9.15 20.18
N SER A 58 14.83 -7.82 20.09
CA SER A 58 16.08 -7.05 19.92
C SER A 58 16.89 -6.93 21.21
N ALA A 59 16.22 -6.93 22.37
CA ALA A 59 16.87 -6.95 23.67
C ALA A 59 17.54 -8.31 23.95
N ASP A 60 16.86 -9.41 23.61
CA ASP A 60 17.45 -10.77 23.70
C ASP A 60 18.64 -10.96 22.74
N ALA A 61 18.62 -10.30 21.57
CA ALA A 61 19.74 -10.34 20.64
C ALA A 61 20.98 -9.55 21.13
N ALA A 62 20.79 -8.55 21.99
CA ALA A 62 21.87 -7.75 22.57
C ALA A 62 22.56 -8.44 23.76
N ASP A 63 21.97 -9.51 24.32
CA ASP A 63 22.54 -10.31 25.42
C ASP A 63 23.31 -11.55 24.91
N VAL A 64 23.38 -11.75 23.59
CA VAL A 64 24.32 -12.70 22.98
C VAL A 64 25.70 -12.02 22.94
N PRO A 65 26.72 -12.55 23.63
CA PRO A 65 28.05 -11.96 23.58
C PRO A 65 28.53 -12.02 22.12
N GLU A 66 28.90 -10.85 21.62
CA GLU A 66 29.51 -10.60 20.32
C GLU A 66 30.81 -11.42 20.25
N ALA A 67 30.73 -12.65 19.74
CA ALA A 67 31.89 -13.42 19.33
C ALA A 67 32.36 -12.83 17.99
N GLU A 68 33.53 -12.19 18.05
CA GLU A 68 34.20 -11.52 16.94
C GLU A 68 34.29 -12.40 15.67
N PRO A 69 34.27 -11.79 14.48
CA PRO A 69 34.35 -12.52 13.22
C PRO A 69 35.80 -12.86 12.88
N GLU A 70 36.19 -14.13 13.06
CA GLU A 70 37.44 -14.65 12.50
C GLU A 70 37.19 -15.30 11.14
N THR A 71 37.85 -14.72 10.14
CA THR A 71 37.94 -15.11 8.75
C THR A 71 38.67 -16.45 8.57
N SER A 72 38.11 -17.40 7.82
CA SER A 72 38.72 -17.96 6.59
C SER A 72 38.16 -19.32 6.18
N ALA A 73 37.93 -19.37 4.86
CA ALA A 73 38.21 -20.47 3.93
C ALA A 73 37.42 -21.79 3.98
N ALA A 74 36.75 -22.02 2.85
CA ALA A 74 36.61 -23.26 2.11
C ALA A 74 35.89 -24.44 2.78
N GLY A 75 34.68 -24.70 2.30
CA GLY A 75 33.96 -25.96 2.45
C GLY A 75 32.84 -26.04 1.43
N ASP A 76 33.13 -26.73 0.33
CA ASP A 76 32.17 -27.27 -0.63
C ASP A 76 31.14 -28.14 0.10
N GLY A 77 29.85 -28.07 -0.26
CA GLY A 77 28.85 -29.00 0.25
C GLY A 77 27.49 -28.42 0.62
N ASP A 78 26.58 -28.60 -0.33
CA ASP A 78 25.26 -29.19 -0.11
C ASP A 78 24.04 -28.28 0.10
N GLU A 79 23.10 -28.59 -0.79
CA GLU A 79 21.77 -28.06 -0.99
C GLU A 79 20.86 -28.50 0.16
N ALA A 80 20.88 -27.77 1.27
CA ALA A 80 19.81 -27.89 2.25
C ALA A 80 18.59 -27.09 1.77
N ALA A 81 17.84 -27.69 0.87
CA ALA A 81 16.45 -27.35 0.59
C ALA A 81 15.71 -27.17 1.92
N SER A 82 15.31 -25.93 2.23
CA SER A 82 14.47 -25.64 3.38
C SER A 82 13.13 -26.38 3.20
N PRO A 83 12.72 -27.26 4.14
CA PRO A 83 11.54 -28.09 4.01
C PRO A 83 10.22 -27.35 4.29
N TYR A 84 10.22 -26.01 4.26
CA TYR A 84 9.01 -25.18 4.41
C TYR A 84 8.43 -24.71 3.06
N ALA A 85 8.73 -25.43 1.97
CA ALA A 85 8.01 -25.34 0.72
C ALA A 85 6.65 -26.05 0.84
N GLY A 86 5.70 -25.44 1.54
CA GLY A 86 4.33 -25.94 1.60
C GLY A 86 3.51 -25.31 2.72
N ALA A 87 2.36 -24.76 2.35
CA ALA A 87 1.31 -24.23 3.23
C ALA A 87 1.52 -22.82 3.84
N GLN A 88 1.05 -21.83 3.09
CA GLN A 88 0.09 -20.82 3.54
C GLN A 88 0.29 -20.19 4.92
N ARG A 89 0.68 -18.91 4.92
CA ARG A 89 0.16 -17.95 5.90
C ARG A 89 -0.23 -16.69 5.17
N ARG A 90 -1.53 -16.50 4.94
CA ARG A 90 -2.08 -15.16 4.70
C ARG A 90 -1.86 -14.38 5.99
N VAL A 91 -0.69 -13.77 6.12
CA VAL A 91 -0.40 -12.81 7.18
C VAL A 91 -1.16 -11.53 6.81
N VAL A 92 -2.32 -11.35 7.42
CA VAL A 92 -2.96 -10.04 7.50
C VAL A 92 -2.07 -9.20 8.42
N GLY A 93 -1.45 -8.16 7.86
CA GLY A 93 -0.58 -7.24 8.62
C GLY A 93 0.31 -6.33 7.78
N VAL A 94 0.72 -6.77 6.58
CA VAL A 94 1.38 -5.92 5.58
C VAL A 94 0.95 -6.44 4.21
N LEU A 95 0.24 -5.66 3.40
CA LEU A 95 0.08 -5.97 1.98
C LEU A 95 1.46 -5.88 1.34
N THR A 96 2.22 -6.98 1.40
CA THR A 96 3.51 -7.10 0.75
C THR A 96 3.27 -6.98 -0.74
N VAL A 97 3.87 -5.98 -1.38
CA VAL A 97 3.92 -5.84 -2.84
C VAL A 97 4.25 -7.22 -3.42
N PRO A 98 3.32 -7.87 -4.16
CA PRO A 98 3.57 -9.21 -4.72
C PRO A 98 4.81 -9.16 -5.62
N LYS A 99 5.52 -10.28 -5.81
CA LYS A 99 6.57 -10.33 -6.84
C LYS A 99 5.88 -10.28 -8.22
N TRP A 100 6.40 -9.48 -9.14
CA TRP A 100 5.83 -9.32 -10.48
C TRP A 100 5.88 -10.65 -11.26
N GLN A 101 4.84 -10.90 -12.07
CA GLN A 101 4.72 -12.08 -12.91
C GLN A 101 4.16 -11.71 -14.31
N PRO A 102 4.51 -12.43 -15.39
CA PRO A 102 4.13 -12.11 -16.77
C PRO A 102 2.62 -12.07 -17.10
N ARG A 103 1.73 -12.35 -16.15
CA ARG A 103 0.25 -12.28 -16.33
C ARG A 103 -0.41 -11.27 -15.38
N MET A 104 0.38 -10.47 -14.69
CA MET A 104 -0.07 -9.65 -13.57
C MET A 104 -0.14 -8.17 -13.97
N GLY A 105 -1.35 -7.62 -13.96
CA GLY A 105 -1.60 -6.19 -14.16
C GLY A 105 -1.26 -5.35 -12.93
N VAL A 106 -1.30 -4.03 -13.04
CA VAL A 106 -1.08 -3.12 -11.89
C VAL A 106 -2.22 -3.15 -10.88
N ASP A 107 -3.37 -3.70 -11.24
CA ASP A 107 -4.58 -3.82 -10.44
C ASP A 107 -4.39 -4.61 -9.15
N VAL A 108 -3.45 -5.56 -9.11
CA VAL A 108 -3.13 -6.36 -7.92
C VAL A 108 -2.28 -5.60 -6.88
N LEU A 109 -1.69 -4.46 -7.27
CA LEU A 109 -0.93 -3.63 -6.36
C LEU A 109 -1.89 -2.82 -5.47
N PRO A 110 -1.53 -2.57 -4.19
CA PRO A 110 -2.28 -1.63 -3.37
C PRO A 110 -2.34 -0.24 -4.03
N ARG A 111 -3.44 0.50 -3.84
CA ARG A 111 -3.76 1.75 -4.55
C ARG A 111 -2.60 2.75 -4.64
N VAL A 112 -1.90 2.96 -3.52
CA VAL A 112 -0.74 3.87 -3.45
C VAL A 112 0.40 3.47 -4.40
N TYR A 113 0.63 2.18 -4.63
CA TYR A 113 1.64 1.73 -5.59
C TYR A 113 1.12 1.80 -7.04
N ARG A 114 -0.19 1.68 -7.27
CA ARG A 114 -0.79 1.88 -8.60
C ARG A 114 -0.63 3.33 -9.06
N ASP A 115 -0.95 4.28 -8.19
CA ASP A 115 -0.84 5.71 -8.46
C ASP A 115 0.62 6.08 -8.80
N ILE A 116 1.60 5.49 -8.09
CA ILE A 116 3.04 5.65 -8.39
C ILE A 116 3.40 5.03 -9.75
N MET A 117 2.89 3.84 -10.06
CA MET A 117 3.16 3.15 -11.32
C MET A 117 2.58 3.90 -12.53
N GLU A 118 1.37 4.44 -12.40
CA GLU A 118 0.72 5.25 -13.44
C GLU A 118 1.53 6.51 -13.76
N VAL A 119 2.02 7.20 -12.72
CA VAL A 119 2.89 8.37 -12.87
C VAL A 119 4.23 8.07 -13.56
N ILE A 120 4.79 6.87 -13.34
CA ILE A 120 6.04 6.44 -13.98
C ILE A 120 5.78 5.97 -15.41
N ALA A 121 4.66 5.28 -15.66
CA ALA A 121 4.28 4.81 -16.98
C ALA A 121 3.91 5.95 -17.95
N ASP A 122 3.35 7.04 -17.43
CA ASP A 122 3.04 8.26 -18.20
C ASP A 122 4.29 9.13 -18.45
N ALA A 123 5.40 8.87 -17.77
CA ALA A 123 6.63 9.62 -17.99
C ALA A 123 7.37 9.15 -19.26
N PRO A 124 7.90 10.09 -20.07
CA PRO A 124 8.59 9.75 -21.33
C PRO A 124 9.98 9.12 -21.13
N GLY A 125 10.39 8.80 -19.90
CA GLY A 125 11.71 8.30 -19.58
C GLY A 125 11.92 8.06 -18.08
N PRO A 126 13.16 7.73 -17.66
CA PRO A 126 13.47 7.38 -16.28
C PRO A 126 13.12 8.51 -15.29
N VAL A 127 12.43 8.17 -14.21
CA VAL A 127 11.87 9.15 -13.27
C VAL A 127 12.56 9.07 -11.92
N ARG A 128 12.87 10.24 -11.34
CA ARG A 128 13.42 10.34 -9.97
C ARG A 128 12.32 10.40 -8.91
N ALA A 129 12.60 9.89 -7.71
CA ALA A 129 11.68 9.96 -6.56
C ALA A 129 11.14 11.37 -6.30
N LYS A 130 12.00 12.41 -6.39
CA LYS A 130 11.61 13.82 -6.24
C LYS A 130 10.57 14.31 -7.26
N GLN A 131 10.54 13.71 -8.46
CA GLN A 131 9.58 14.06 -9.52
C GLN A 131 8.24 13.33 -9.36
N ILE A 132 8.24 12.19 -8.68
CA ILE A 132 7.04 11.38 -8.42
C ILE A 132 6.21 11.97 -7.27
N VAL A 133 6.86 12.39 -6.18
CA VAL A 133 6.23 12.97 -4.97
C VAL A 133 5.16 14.04 -5.27
N PRO A 134 5.44 15.10 -6.05
CA PRO A 134 4.42 16.12 -6.36
C PRO A 134 3.31 15.60 -7.27
N ARG A 135 3.59 14.62 -8.13
CA ARG A 135 2.60 14.04 -9.06
C ARG A 135 1.61 13.09 -8.36
N ILE A 136 2.02 12.49 -7.24
CA ILE A 136 1.14 11.71 -6.35
C ILE A 136 0.46 12.56 -5.27
N GLY A 137 0.51 13.89 -5.39
CA GLY A 137 -0.16 14.83 -4.48
C GLY A 137 0.51 14.99 -3.11
N LEU A 138 1.79 14.63 -2.98
CA LEU A 138 2.54 14.77 -1.73
C LEU A 138 3.43 16.03 -1.75
N PRO A 139 3.65 16.68 -0.59
CA PRO A 139 4.59 17.80 -0.50
C PRO A 139 6.02 17.31 -0.72
N VAL A 140 6.83 18.13 -1.41
CA VAL A 140 8.23 17.84 -1.77
C VAL A 140 9.15 18.06 -0.55
N GLU A 141 8.94 17.25 0.48
CA GLU A 141 9.75 17.23 1.71
C GLU A 141 10.75 16.08 1.67
N VAL A 142 11.93 16.26 2.27
CA VAL A 142 12.99 15.23 2.30
C VAL A 142 12.48 13.91 2.85
N GLY A 143 11.69 13.93 3.93
CA GLY A 143 11.10 12.72 4.51
C GLY A 143 10.12 11.99 3.58
N LYS A 144 9.35 12.73 2.77
CA LYS A 144 8.41 12.16 1.79
C LYS A 144 9.14 11.63 0.56
N ILE A 145 10.22 12.30 0.15
CA ILE A 145 11.11 11.84 -0.93
C ILE A 145 11.75 10.52 -0.54
N GLU A 146 12.33 10.41 0.65
CA GLU A 146 12.96 9.18 1.12
C GLU A 146 11.95 8.04 1.31
N THR A 147 10.77 8.34 1.88
CA THR A 147 9.69 7.35 1.99
C THR A 147 9.26 6.82 0.62
N THR A 148 9.18 7.70 -0.39
CA THR A 148 8.82 7.32 -1.76
C THR A 148 9.96 6.53 -2.41
N ARG A 149 11.22 6.91 -2.18
CA ARG A 149 12.40 6.18 -2.66
C ARG A 149 12.46 4.75 -2.12
N VAL A 150 12.16 4.54 -0.84
CA VAL A 150 12.09 3.19 -0.24
C VAL A 150 10.98 2.36 -0.89
N LYS A 151 9.82 2.96 -1.22
CA LYS A 151 8.72 2.29 -1.93
C LYS A 151 9.10 1.91 -3.37
N LEU A 152 9.83 2.79 -4.06
CA LEU A 152 10.32 2.53 -5.41
C LEU A 152 11.35 1.40 -5.42
N LYS A 153 12.33 1.44 -4.52
CA LYS A 153 13.28 0.33 -4.35
C LYS A 153 12.59 -0.99 -4.04
N ARG A 154 11.51 -0.97 -3.25
CA ARG A 154 10.69 -2.17 -2.99
C ARG A 154 10.02 -2.69 -4.26
N LEU A 155 9.52 -1.83 -5.14
CA LEU A 155 8.97 -2.22 -6.44
C LEU A 155 10.07 -2.81 -7.35
N VAL A 156 11.29 -2.26 -7.31
CA VAL A 156 12.46 -2.79 -8.04
C VAL A 156 12.83 -4.19 -7.56
N THR A 157 13.01 -4.39 -6.25
CA THR A 157 13.30 -5.72 -5.69
C THR A 157 12.22 -6.76 -6.01
N ARG A 158 10.99 -6.31 -6.28
CA ARG A 158 9.86 -7.17 -6.62
C ARG A 158 9.65 -7.33 -8.13
N GLY A 159 10.46 -6.70 -8.96
CA GLY A 159 10.42 -6.83 -10.43
C GLY A 159 9.33 -5.99 -11.12
N TRP A 160 8.77 -4.99 -10.45
CA TRP A 160 7.76 -4.09 -11.04
C TRP A 160 8.37 -2.89 -11.76
N LEU A 161 9.52 -2.43 -11.27
CA LEU A 161 10.31 -1.33 -11.81
C LEU A 161 11.73 -1.82 -12.06
N ASP A 162 12.42 -1.20 -13.01
CA ASP A 162 13.86 -1.34 -13.18
C ASP A 162 14.55 -0.06 -12.67
N GLU A 163 15.74 -0.22 -12.09
CA GLU A 163 16.63 0.88 -11.71
C GLU A 163 17.86 0.79 -12.62
N ASP A 164 17.77 1.37 -13.82
CA ASP A 164 18.86 1.36 -14.81
C ASP A 164 20.08 2.14 -14.29
N ASP A 165 19.83 3.24 -13.58
CA ASP A 165 20.83 4.10 -12.95
C ASP A 165 20.43 4.41 -11.50
N PRO A 166 21.39 4.61 -10.56
CA PRO A 166 21.08 4.88 -9.17
C PRO A 166 20.11 6.06 -8.97
N GLY A 167 18.88 5.75 -8.52
CA GLY A 167 17.81 6.72 -8.28
C GLY A 167 16.97 7.12 -9.50
N LEU A 168 17.16 6.48 -10.66
CA LEU A 168 16.31 6.58 -11.83
C LEU A 168 15.49 5.31 -11.99
N PHE A 169 14.16 5.44 -11.94
CA PHE A 169 13.24 4.30 -11.99
C PHE A 169 12.46 4.30 -13.31
N THR A 170 12.39 3.14 -13.93
CA THR A 170 11.64 2.86 -15.17
C THR A 170 10.67 1.70 -14.94
N VAL A 171 9.62 1.59 -15.75
CA VAL A 171 8.75 0.41 -15.71
C VAL A 171 9.56 -0.80 -16.18
N ALA A 172 9.45 -1.93 -15.47
CA ALA A 172 10.26 -3.11 -15.77
C ALA A 172 10.12 -3.55 -17.23
N ARG A 173 11.23 -3.76 -17.95
CA ARG A 173 11.22 -4.11 -19.39
C ARG A 173 10.47 -5.40 -19.70
N ALA A 174 10.47 -6.35 -18.75
CA ALA A 174 9.70 -7.58 -18.86
C ALA A 174 8.17 -7.35 -18.92
N ARG A 175 7.68 -6.16 -18.50
CA ARG A 175 6.28 -5.72 -18.69
C ARG A 175 6.03 -5.08 -20.05
N THR A 176 7.01 -4.36 -20.59
CA THR A 176 6.87 -3.70 -21.89
C THR A 176 6.89 -4.69 -23.05
N ASP A 177 7.48 -5.88 -22.84
CA ASP A 177 7.36 -7.01 -23.77
C ASP A 177 5.94 -7.59 -23.87
N THR A 178 5.05 -7.22 -22.94
CA THR A 178 3.60 -7.37 -23.16
C THR A 178 3.13 -6.17 -23.98
N SER A 179 3.54 -6.13 -25.25
CA SER A 179 2.91 -5.25 -26.23
C SER A 179 1.40 -5.52 -26.24
N PRO A 180 0.54 -4.50 -26.09
CA PRO A 180 -0.87 -4.64 -26.43
C PRO A 180 -0.94 -4.66 -27.96
N ASN A 181 -0.66 -5.82 -28.56
CA ASN A 181 -0.87 -5.96 -29.99
C ASN A 181 -2.36 -6.21 -30.23
N SER A 182 -2.94 -5.23 -30.91
CA SER A 182 -4.31 -5.12 -31.40
C SER A 182 -4.74 -6.29 -32.28
N SER A 183 -6.02 -6.67 -32.17
CA SER A 183 -7.07 -6.61 -33.22
C SER A 183 -8.19 -7.60 -32.97
#